data_AF-A0A928W5X7-F1
#
_entry.id   AF-A0A928W5X7-F1
#
_cell.length_a   1.000
_cell.length_b   1.000
_cell.length_c   1.000
_cell.angle_alpha   90.00
_cell.angle_beta   90.00
_cell.angle_gamma   90.00
#
_symmetry.space_group_name_H-M   'P 1'
#
loop_
_entity.id
_entity.type
_entity.pdbx_description
1 polymer ?
#
loop_
_entity_poly.entity_id
_entity_poly.type
_entity_poly.pdbx_seq_one_letter_code
_entity_poly.pdbx_strand_id
1 'polypeptide(L)' 'MIICLSSLKGGSGKTTLAVHLAHAIALSKKKVILIDADPQGSSQG' A
#
# COMPACT_ATOMS: atom_id res chain seq x y z
N MET A 1 -11.98 -0.18 8.57
CA MET A 1 -11.02 0.95 8.47
C MET A 1 -10.47 0.95 7.06
N ILE A 2 -10.47 2.08 6.37
CA ILE A 2 -9.91 2.24 5.02
C ILE A 2 -8.79 3.27 5.12
N ILE A 3 -7.60 2.92 4.61
CA ILE A 3 -6.43 3.80 4.54
C ILE A 3 -6.08 3.97 3.07
N CYS A 4 -6.06 5.22 2.59
CA CYS A 4 -5.71 5.56 1.22
C CYS A 4 -4.35 6.28 1.20
N LEU A 5 -3.41 5.75 0.43
CA LEU A 5 -2.12 6.41 0.19
C LEU A 5 -2.11 6.97 -1.23
N SER A 6 -2.23 8.30 -1.34
CA SER A 6 -2.26 9.02 -2.61
C SER A 6 -1.24 10.16 -2.62
N SER A 7 -0.72 10.47 -3.80
CA SER A 7 0.25 11.54 -4.04
C SER A 7 0.36 11.82 -5.52
N LEU A 8 0.37 13.11 -5.88
CA LEU A 8 0.48 13.62 -7.25
C LEU A 8 1.86 13.39 -7.88
N LYS A 9 2.86 13.01 -7.09
CA LYS A 9 4.23 12.77 -7.55
C LYS A 9 4.45 11.28 -7.83
N GLY A 10 4.83 10.94 -9.06
CA GLY A 10 5.31 9.59 -9.39
C GLY A 10 6.58 9.24 -8.60
N GLY A 11 6.73 7.98 -8.19
CA GLY A 11 7.90 7.53 -7.43
C GLY A 11 8.01 8.08 -5.99
N SER A 12 6.93 8.61 -5.42
CA SER A 12 6.93 9.18 -4.06
C SER A 12 6.93 8.14 -2.92
N GLY A 13 7.14 6.86 -3.22
CA GLY A 13 7.19 5.78 -2.21
C GLY A 13 5.83 5.25 -1.71
N LYS A 14 4.70 5.62 -2.35
CA LYS A 14 3.33 5.22 -1.93
C LYS A 14 3.18 3.70 -1.81
N THR A 15 3.51 2.98 -2.88
CA THR A 15 3.37 1.52 -2.94
C THR A 15 4.24 0.84 -1.90
N THR A 16 5.49 1.28 -1.74
CA THR A 16 6.41 0.78 -0.72
C THR A 16 5.82 0.94 0.68
N LEU A 17 5.29 2.13 1.00
CA LEU A 17 4.64 2.37 2.29
C LEU A 17 3.36 1.55 2.46
N ALA A 18 2.56 1.39 1.40
CA ALA A 18 1.33 0.62 1.43
C ALA A 18 1.59 -0.86 1.78
N VAL A 19 2.62 -1.45 1.16
CA VAL A 19 3.04 -2.84 1.42
C VAL A 19 3.56 -2.99 2.85
N HIS A 20 4.43 -2.10 3.31
CA HIS A 20 4.97 -2.16 4.69
C HIS A 20 3.87 -1.99 5.75
N LEU A 21 2.91 -1.08 5.51
CA LEU A 21 1.79 -0.86 6.41
C LEU A 21 0.88 -2.10 6.45
N ALA A 22 0.55 -2.69 5.30
CA ALA A 22 -0.22 -3.93 5.24
C ALA A 22 0.50 -5.07 5.98
N HIS A 23 1.82 -5.21 5.79
CA HIS A 23 2.62 -6.20 6.49
C HIS A 23 2.59 -6.01 8.01
N ALA A 24 2.75 -4.78 8.52
CA ALA A 24 2.67 -4.48 9.94
C ALA A 24 1.27 -4.80 10.54
N ILE A 25 0.20 -4.54 9.79
CA ILE A 25 -1.17 -4.88 10.21
C ILE A 25 -1.36 -6.40 10.25
N ALA A 26 -0.83 -7.13 9.26
CA ALA A 26 -0.86 -8.58 9.23
C ALA A 26 -0.09 -9.21 10.41
N LEU A 27 1.11 -8.69 10.72
CA LEU A 27 1.90 -9.10 11.90
C LEU A 27 1.16 -8.85 13.22
N SER A 28 0.31 -7.83 13.26
CA SER A 28 -0.58 -7.53 14.39
C SER A 28 -1.79 -8.48 14.47
N LYS A 29 -1.80 -9.58 13.70
CA LYS A 29 -2.89 -10.58 13.59
C LYS A 29 -4.24 -9.99 13.16
N LYS A 30 -4.23 -8.87 12.44
CA LYS A 30 -5.43 -8.26 11.86
C LYS A 30 -5.57 -8.63 10.40
N LYS A 31 -6.80 -8.87 9.94
CA LYS A 31 -7.09 -9.05 8.52
C LYS A 31 -6.87 -7.73 7.79
N VAL A 32 -6.16 -7.79 6.68
CA VAL A 32 -5.85 -6.64 5.82
C VAL A 32 -5.88 -7.09 4.37
N ILE A 33 -6.32 -6.21 3.49
CA ILE A 33 -6.31 -6.39 2.04
C ILE A 33 -5.64 -5.13 1.47
N LEU A 34 -4.65 -5.33 0.60
CA LEU A 34 -3.99 -4.27 -0.14
C LEU A 34 -4.62 -4.19 -1.54
N ILE A 35 -5.01 -3.00 -1.95
CA ILE A 35 -5.54 -2.72 -3.29
C ILE A 35 -4.61 -1.70 -3.93
N ASP A 36 -3.87 -2.10 -4.98
CA ASP A 36 -3.12 -1.17 -5.81
C ASP A 36 -4.03 -0.68 -6.94
N ALA A 37 -4.46 0.57 -6.83
CA ALA A 37 -5.26 1.27 -7.83
C ALA A 37 -4.43 2.30 -8.62
N ASP A 38 -3.10 2.30 -8.47
CA ASP A 38 -2.23 3.16 -9.27
C ASP A 38 -2.07 2.55 -10.68
N PRO A 39 -2.47 3.27 -11.75
CA PRO A 39 -2.33 2.76 -13.12
C PRO A 39 -0.88 2.46 -13.52
N GLN A 40 0.12 2.92 -12.76
CA GLN A 40 1.54 2.58 -12.96
C GLN A 40 1.92 1.17 -12.47
N GLY A 41 1.03 0.43 -11.78
CA GLY A 41 1.22 -1.00 -11.46
C GLY A 41 2.52 -1.32 -10.71
N SER A 42 2.91 -0.45 -9.77
CA SER A 42 4.20 -0.51 -9.08
C SER A 42 4.29 -1.59 -7.99
N SER A 43 3.20 -2.27 -7.64
CA SER A 43 3.17 -3.29 -6.58
C SER A 43 3.51 -4.71 -7.03
N GLN A 44 4.13 -4.89 -8.20
CA GLN A 44 4.51 -6.20 -8.72
C GLN A 44 5.93 -6.54 -8.26
N GLY A 45 6.05 -7.15 -7.09
CA GLY A 45 7.31 -7.62 -6.50
C GLY A 45 7.11 -8.19 -5.11
#